data_AF-A0A4R5CEA1-F1
#
_entry.id   AF-A0A4R5CEA1-F1
#
_cell.length_a   1.000
_cell.length_b   1.000
_cell.length_c   1.000
_cell.angle_alpha   90.00
_cell.angle_beta   90.00
_cell.angle_gamma   90.00
#
_symmetry.space_group_name_H-M   'P 1'
#
loop_
_entity.id
_entity.type
_entity.pdbx_description
1 polymer ?
#
loop_
_entity_poly.entity_id
_entity_poly.type
_entity_poly.pdbx_seq_one_letter_code
_entity_poly.pdbx_strand_id
1 'polypeptide(L)'
;MALARSSDQGELRAAIEGLLRTWVDLDRQADNAARASREQAHRVARQLVGLRQPGLSGLADEVTGIGTLMSADVTRKLAEVRAPYVAEVHQLLGLLAPLHGVASVPPLAWSSAAVADLAGAFPAGFARDYVADLVKSVERSVTLELEAAGRVVSQPDVDGVMVALGSGFSDAHRAEGVALLRDAICHAVQRHGPQISDDAQLARLIWLKDPSGQNSWQITSNESVQTGHRCGVVCGGFTSSAALAKPIEALLEVAHERAGDLATFLSRNAGLSSSIGVHVSAQLARLEPGDASGYHGAGTGTRETRRDWVKARAFGLAEGRATVYGVAYDPIATGTDPGATLVFKKSGNDWRMVTCYPVGEPKPTDARLEDLT
;
A
#
# COMPACT_ATOMS: atom_id res chain seq x y z
N MET A 1 -5.49 22.49 24.08
CA MET A 1 -6.60 21.76 23.42
C MET A 1 -6.32 21.49 21.93
N ALA A 2 -5.17 20.90 21.56
CA ALA A 2 -4.82 20.64 20.15
C ALA A 2 -4.60 19.14 19.82
N LEU A 3 -4.70 18.25 20.81
CA LEU A 3 -4.48 16.81 20.64
C LEU A 3 -5.79 16.00 20.52
N ALA A 4 -6.96 16.62 20.80
CA ALA A 4 -8.26 15.95 20.70
C ALA A 4 -8.86 15.99 19.28
N ARG A 5 -8.35 16.81 18.36
CA ARG A 5 -8.88 16.87 16.97
C ARG A 5 -8.24 15.85 16.02
N SER A 6 -7.14 15.21 16.41
CA SER A 6 -6.40 14.28 15.54
C SER A 6 -6.86 12.83 15.66
N SER A 7 -7.39 12.40 16.81
CA SER A 7 -7.98 11.07 16.98
C SER A 7 -9.24 10.93 16.13
N ASP A 8 -10.10 11.95 16.17
CA ASP A 8 -11.42 11.91 15.54
C ASP A 8 -11.33 11.67 14.03
N GLN A 9 -10.38 12.31 13.34
CA GLN A 9 -10.19 12.10 11.90
C GLN A 9 -9.70 10.69 11.55
N GLY A 10 -8.81 10.12 12.37
CA GLY A 10 -8.32 8.76 12.17
C GLY A 10 -9.41 7.72 12.41
N GLU A 11 -10.21 7.93 13.45
CA GLU A 11 -11.38 7.11 13.76
C GLU A 11 -12.44 7.17 12.65
N LEU A 12 -12.79 8.38 12.18
CA LEU A 12 -13.72 8.57 11.06
C LEU A 12 -13.26 7.82 9.81
N ARG A 13 -11.98 7.98 9.42
CA ARG A 13 -11.39 7.27 8.27
C ARG A 13 -11.47 5.75 8.43
N ALA A 14 -11.18 5.23 9.63
CA ALA A 14 -11.21 3.79 9.92
C ALA A 14 -12.65 3.24 9.88
N ALA A 15 -13.62 3.98 10.45
CA ALA A 15 -15.02 3.61 10.44
C ALA A 15 -15.59 3.59 9.01
N ILE A 16 -15.29 4.63 8.21
CA ILE A 16 -15.67 4.70 6.79
C ILE A 16 -15.10 3.48 6.04
N GLU A 17 -13.81 3.16 6.19
CA GLU A 17 -13.22 2.01 5.50
C GLU A 17 -13.85 0.68 5.94
N GLY A 18 -14.09 0.50 7.23
CA GLY A 18 -14.70 -0.72 7.77
C GLY A 18 -16.09 -0.96 7.19
N LEU A 19 -16.93 0.08 7.11
CA LEU A 19 -18.26 0.00 6.51
C LEU A 19 -18.19 -0.31 5.00
N LEU A 20 -17.32 0.39 4.27
CA LEU A 20 -17.17 0.18 2.82
C LEU A 20 -16.64 -1.22 2.50
N ARG A 21 -15.69 -1.74 3.29
CA ARG A 21 -15.18 -3.11 3.15
C ARG A 21 -16.24 -4.14 3.44
N THR A 22 -17.01 -3.95 4.51
CA THR A 22 -18.14 -4.83 4.85
C THR A 22 -19.14 -4.86 3.71
N TRP A 23 -19.44 -3.72 3.10
CA TRP A 23 -20.32 -3.66 1.93
C TRP A 23 -19.72 -4.40 0.73
N VAL A 24 -18.46 -4.16 0.35
CA VAL A 24 -17.80 -4.91 -0.73
C VAL A 24 -17.81 -6.43 -0.49
N ASP A 25 -17.62 -6.87 0.76
CA ASP A 25 -17.71 -8.28 1.12
C ASP A 25 -19.12 -8.85 1.01
N LEU A 26 -20.15 -8.10 1.43
CA LEU A 26 -21.55 -8.48 1.25
C LEU A 26 -21.92 -8.61 -0.23
N ASP A 27 -21.45 -7.67 -1.06
CA ASP A 27 -21.67 -7.70 -2.52
C ASP A 27 -21.05 -8.95 -3.14
N ARG A 28 -19.79 -9.26 -2.78
CA ARG A 28 -19.10 -10.46 -3.23
C ARG A 28 -19.81 -11.74 -2.78
N GLN A 29 -20.28 -11.81 -1.54
CA GLN A 29 -21.01 -12.98 -1.03
C GLN A 29 -22.35 -13.18 -1.76
N ALA A 30 -23.09 -12.09 -1.99
CA ALA A 30 -24.35 -12.13 -2.72
C ALA A 30 -24.15 -12.56 -4.18
N ASP A 31 -23.13 -12.05 -4.86
CA ASP A 31 -22.79 -12.44 -6.23
C ASP A 31 -22.40 -13.91 -6.32
N ASN A 32 -21.62 -14.41 -5.36
CA ASN A 32 -21.26 -15.82 -5.27
C ASN A 32 -22.49 -16.71 -5.01
N ALA A 33 -23.40 -16.31 -4.12
CA ALA A 33 -24.63 -17.03 -3.84
C ALA A 33 -25.58 -17.06 -5.05
N ALA A 34 -25.72 -15.93 -5.76
CA ALA A 34 -26.50 -15.83 -6.98
C ALA A 34 -25.91 -16.71 -8.10
N ARG A 35 -24.58 -16.70 -8.28
CA ARG A 35 -23.88 -17.56 -9.25
C ARG A 35 -24.06 -19.04 -8.93
N ALA A 36 -23.82 -19.44 -7.68
CA ALA A 36 -24.00 -20.82 -7.23
C ALA A 36 -25.44 -21.31 -7.42
N SER A 37 -26.44 -20.47 -7.15
CA SER A 37 -27.84 -20.79 -7.36
C SER A 37 -28.17 -21.02 -8.84
N ARG A 38 -27.67 -20.18 -9.74
CA ARG A 38 -27.83 -20.35 -11.20
C ARG A 38 -27.12 -21.61 -11.70
N GLU A 39 -25.90 -21.87 -11.25
CA GLU A 39 -25.15 -23.07 -11.62
C GLU A 39 -25.85 -24.36 -11.17
N GLN A 40 -26.40 -24.36 -9.96
CA GLN A 40 -27.17 -25.48 -9.43
C GLN A 40 -28.47 -25.70 -10.23
N ALA A 41 -29.22 -24.62 -10.53
CA ALA A 41 -30.41 -24.68 -11.37
C ALA A 41 -30.09 -25.25 -12.77
N HIS A 42 -29.02 -24.77 -13.42
CA HIS A 42 -28.57 -25.30 -14.71
C HIS A 42 -28.09 -26.76 -14.63
N ARG A 43 -27.49 -27.19 -13.52
CA ARG A 43 -27.09 -28.58 -13.31
C ARG A 43 -28.32 -29.48 -13.24
N VAL A 44 -29.33 -29.10 -12.46
CA VAL A 44 -30.59 -29.83 -12.33
C VAL A 44 -31.34 -29.84 -13.67
N ALA A 45 -31.45 -28.70 -14.35
CA ALA A 45 -32.09 -28.61 -15.67
C ALA A 45 -31.41 -29.56 -16.69
N ARG A 46 -30.07 -29.59 -16.74
CA ARG A 46 -29.33 -30.53 -17.60
C ARG A 46 -29.57 -32.00 -17.25
N GLN A 47 -29.66 -32.33 -15.97
CA GLN A 47 -29.99 -33.70 -15.53
C GLN A 47 -31.40 -34.09 -15.97
N LEU A 48 -32.38 -33.18 -15.82
CA LEU A 48 -33.76 -33.40 -16.25
C LEU A 48 -33.88 -33.63 -17.77
N VAL A 49 -33.17 -32.84 -18.57
CA VAL A 49 -33.09 -33.04 -20.04
C VAL A 49 -32.49 -34.42 -20.38
N GLY A 50 -31.50 -34.87 -19.62
CA GLY A 50 -30.84 -36.17 -19.81
C GLY A 50 -31.73 -37.40 -19.57
N LEU A 51 -32.81 -37.28 -18.77
CA LEU A 51 -33.68 -38.39 -18.39
C LEU A 51 -34.66 -38.83 -19.50
N ARG A 52 -34.87 -38.02 -20.55
CA ARG A 52 -35.73 -38.32 -21.73
C ARG A 52 -37.13 -38.90 -21.39
N GLN A 53 -37.71 -38.53 -20.24
CA GLN A 53 -39.04 -39.01 -19.84
C GLN A 53 -40.16 -38.12 -20.42
N PRO A 54 -41.27 -38.70 -20.92
CA PRO A 54 -42.46 -37.94 -21.29
C PRO A 54 -42.99 -37.14 -20.09
N GLY A 55 -43.29 -35.85 -20.28
CA GLY A 55 -43.83 -34.96 -19.23
C GLY A 55 -42.79 -34.11 -18.49
N LEU A 56 -41.48 -34.30 -18.72
CA LEU A 56 -40.41 -33.50 -18.09
C LEU A 56 -39.90 -32.33 -18.95
N SER A 57 -40.42 -32.14 -20.17
CA SER A 57 -39.90 -31.17 -21.13
C SER A 57 -40.03 -29.70 -20.69
N GLY A 58 -40.98 -29.37 -19.82
CA GLY A 58 -41.14 -28.01 -19.25
C GLY A 58 -40.42 -27.79 -17.92
N LEU A 59 -40.08 -28.85 -17.20
CA LEU A 59 -39.54 -28.74 -15.84
C LEU A 59 -38.10 -28.20 -15.83
N ALA A 60 -37.31 -28.49 -16.87
CA ALA A 60 -35.95 -27.95 -16.99
C ALA A 60 -35.95 -26.41 -17.18
N ASP A 61 -36.92 -25.89 -17.94
CA ASP A 61 -37.10 -24.46 -18.15
C ASP A 61 -37.64 -23.79 -16.88
N GLU A 62 -38.57 -24.42 -16.17
CA GLU A 62 -39.06 -23.95 -14.86
C GLU A 62 -37.94 -23.86 -13.82
N VAL A 63 -37.09 -24.88 -13.71
CA VAL A 63 -35.93 -24.88 -12.79
C VAL A 63 -34.95 -23.75 -13.13
N THR A 64 -34.70 -23.52 -14.42
CA THR A 64 -33.85 -22.41 -14.87
C THR A 64 -34.50 -21.05 -14.56
N GLY A 65 -35.81 -20.94 -14.73
CA GLY A 65 -36.61 -19.76 -14.38
C GLY A 65 -36.54 -19.43 -12.89
N ILE A 66 -36.68 -20.44 -12.01
CA ILE A 66 -36.53 -20.28 -10.55
C ILE A 66 -35.12 -19.77 -10.21
N GLY A 67 -34.07 -20.34 -10.83
CA GLY A 67 -32.69 -19.87 -10.62
C GLY A 67 -32.50 -18.39 -10.98
N THR A 68 -33.13 -17.92 -12.06
CA THR A 68 -33.13 -16.51 -12.45
C THR A 68 -33.89 -15.63 -11.46
N LEU A 69 -35.08 -16.04 -11.02
CA LEU A 69 -35.89 -15.31 -10.04
C LEU A 69 -35.16 -15.18 -8.69
N MET A 70 -34.56 -16.28 -8.20
CA MET A 70 -33.75 -16.27 -6.98
C MET A 70 -32.58 -15.30 -7.08
N SER A 71 -31.90 -15.26 -8.24
CA SER A 71 -30.83 -14.29 -8.48
C SER A 71 -31.33 -12.85 -8.42
N ALA A 72 -32.48 -12.55 -9.03
CA ALA A 72 -33.07 -11.21 -9.01
C ALA A 72 -33.52 -10.80 -7.59
N ASP A 73 -34.05 -11.73 -6.81
CA ASP A 73 -34.43 -11.51 -5.41
C ASP A 73 -33.21 -11.23 -4.52
N VAL A 74 -32.09 -11.93 -4.72
CA VAL A 74 -30.82 -11.66 -4.02
C VAL A 74 -30.34 -10.24 -4.33
N THR A 75 -30.31 -9.83 -5.60
CA THR A 75 -29.90 -8.47 -5.98
C THR A 75 -30.82 -7.40 -5.37
N ARG A 76 -32.13 -7.64 -5.35
CA ARG A 76 -33.11 -6.70 -4.75
C ARG A 76 -32.89 -6.56 -3.24
N LYS A 77 -32.79 -7.68 -2.52
CA LYS A 77 -32.54 -7.67 -1.06
C LYS A 77 -31.19 -7.04 -0.72
N LEU A 78 -30.17 -7.28 -1.55
CA LEU A 78 -28.87 -6.64 -1.38
C LEU A 78 -28.99 -5.12 -1.46
N ALA A 79 -29.73 -4.57 -2.44
CA ALA A 79 -29.96 -3.14 -2.53
C ALA A 79 -30.64 -2.56 -1.27
N GLU A 80 -31.60 -3.28 -0.66
CA GLU A 80 -32.23 -2.90 0.61
C GLU A 80 -31.23 -2.90 1.78
N VAL A 81 -30.34 -3.90 1.83
CA VAL A 81 -29.30 -4.02 2.87
C VAL A 81 -28.21 -2.96 2.72
N ARG A 82 -27.95 -2.45 1.51
CA ARG A 82 -26.94 -1.41 1.25
C ARG A 82 -27.33 -0.03 1.78
N ALA A 83 -28.62 0.29 1.81
CA ALA A 83 -29.08 1.65 2.12
C ALA A 83 -28.59 2.17 3.49
N PRO A 84 -28.63 1.40 4.59
CA PRO A 84 -28.05 1.81 5.87
C PRO A 84 -26.54 2.11 5.80
N TYR A 85 -25.75 1.33 5.07
CA TYR A 85 -24.31 1.58 4.91
C TYR A 85 -24.03 2.89 4.17
N VAL A 86 -24.79 3.17 3.10
CA VAL A 86 -24.67 4.43 2.35
C VAL A 86 -25.02 5.62 3.23
N ALA A 87 -26.11 5.53 4.00
CA ALA A 87 -26.53 6.57 4.94
C ALA A 87 -25.43 6.86 5.97
N GLU A 88 -24.89 5.81 6.60
CA GLU A 88 -23.89 5.94 7.66
C GLU A 88 -22.58 6.51 7.12
N VAL A 89 -22.06 5.95 6.01
CA VAL A 89 -20.84 6.45 5.38
C VAL A 89 -21.01 7.92 4.95
N HIS A 90 -22.19 8.29 4.44
CA HIS A 90 -22.46 9.69 4.08
C HIS A 90 -22.43 10.63 5.28
N GLN A 91 -23.00 10.22 6.42
CA GLN A 91 -22.92 11.00 7.66
C GLN A 91 -21.48 11.17 8.14
N LEU A 92 -20.69 10.10 8.14
CA LEU A 92 -19.28 10.13 8.51
C LEU A 92 -18.45 11.02 7.57
N LEU A 93 -18.73 10.97 6.26
CA LEU A 93 -18.13 11.88 5.27
C LEU A 93 -18.55 13.34 5.53
N GLY A 94 -19.77 13.57 5.99
CA GLY A 94 -20.25 14.88 6.44
C GLY A 94 -19.44 15.45 7.61
N LEU A 95 -19.01 14.59 8.54
CA LEU A 95 -18.13 14.96 9.66
C LEU A 95 -16.67 15.17 9.20
N LEU A 96 -16.22 14.39 8.22
CA LEU A 96 -14.87 14.47 7.68
C LEU A 96 -14.65 15.69 6.78
N ALA A 97 -15.64 16.07 5.97
CA ALA A 97 -15.56 17.17 5.00
C ALA A 97 -14.99 18.49 5.57
N PRO A 98 -15.48 19.02 6.72
CA PRO A 98 -14.90 20.22 7.33
C PRO A 98 -13.41 20.09 7.70
N LEU A 99 -12.94 18.89 8.04
CA LEU A 99 -11.53 18.63 8.36
C LEU A 99 -10.63 18.69 7.12
N HIS A 100 -11.23 18.58 5.93
CA HIS A 100 -10.60 18.73 4.62
C HIS A 100 -10.75 20.17 4.07
N GLY A 101 -11.41 21.07 4.82
CA GLY A 101 -11.67 22.43 4.37
C GLY A 101 -12.65 22.53 3.20
N VAL A 102 -13.48 21.50 2.99
CA VAL A 102 -14.51 21.49 1.94
C VAL A 102 -15.88 21.80 2.53
N ALA A 103 -16.80 22.25 1.67
CA ALA A 103 -18.19 22.51 2.06
C ALA A 103 -18.89 21.22 2.54
N SER A 104 -20.02 21.40 3.22
CA SER A 104 -20.85 20.27 3.68
C SER A 104 -21.21 19.35 2.52
N VAL A 105 -21.17 18.04 2.75
CA VAL A 105 -21.55 17.05 1.75
C VAL A 105 -23.03 17.25 1.36
N PRO A 106 -23.36 17.33 0.05
CA PRO A 106 -24.75 17.44 -0.38
C PRO A 106 -25.62 16.27 0.14
N PRO A 107 -26.93 16.45 0.35
CA PRO A 107 -27.82 15.36 0.78
C PRO A 107 -27.78 14.16 -0.17
N LEU A 108 -27.96 12.95 0.37
CA LEU A 108 -28.13 11.75 -0.46
C LEU A 108 -29.40 11.87 -1.31
N ALA A 109 -29.25 11.69 -2.62
CA ALA A 109 -30.39 11.46 -3.50
C ALA A 109 -30.72 9.96 -3.45
N TRP A 110 -31.70 9.60 -2.62
CA TRP A 110 -32.24 8.24 -2.57
C TRP A 110 -33.04 7.94 -3.84
N SER A 111 -32.38 7.80 -4.99
CA SER A 111 -33.04 7.25 -6.17
C SER A 111 -33.14 5.74 -5.99
N SER A 112 -34.34 5.17 -6.17
CA SER A 112 -34.60 3.72 -6.10
C SER A 112 -33.91 2.88 -7.18
N ALA A 113 -33.03 3.49 -7.98
CA ALA A 113 -32.23 2.80 -8.97
C ALA A 113 -31.08 2.07 -8.28
N ALA A 114 -30.94 0.77 -8.55
CA ALA A 114 -29.79 -0.03 -8.16
C ALA A 114 -28.52 0.66 -8.66
N VAL A 115 -27.79 1.32 -7.76
CA VAL A 115 -26.51 1.92 -8.12
C VAL A 115 -25.55 0.77 -8.39
N ALA A 116 -25.09 0.68 -9.64
CA ALA A 116 -24.22 -0.39 -10.11
C ALA A 116 -22.79 -0.29 -9.54
N ASP A 117 -22.38 0.90 -9.09
CA ASP A 117 -21.06 1.20 -8.53
C ASP A 117 -21.18 1.85 -7.13
N LEU A 118 -20.33 1.43 -6.20
CA LEU A 118 -20.32 1.87 -4.80
C LEU A 118 -20.16 3.39 -4.68
N ALA A 119 -19.22 3.97 -5.42
CA ALA A 119 -18.93 5.39 -5.38
C ALA A 119 -20.07 6.21 -5.99
N GLY A 120 -20.75 5.65 -7.00
CA GLY A 120 -21.92 6.25 -7.63
C GLY A 120 -23.08 6.53 -6.67
N ALA A 121 -23.13 5.88 -5.50
CA ALA A 121 -24.17 6.09 -4.49
C ALA A 121 -24.02 7.43 -3.75
N PHE A 122 -22.86 8.08 -3.91
CA PHE A 122 -22.53 9.33 -3.23
C PHE A 122 -22.62 10.54 -4.19
N PRO A 123 -22.99 11.73 -3.65
CA PRO A 123 -22.98 12.97 -4.42
C PRO A 123 -21.60 13.25 -5.02
N ALA A 124 -21.58 13.84 -6.22
CA ALA A 124 -20.34 14.21 -6.90
C ALA A 124 -19.48 15.18 -6.05
N GLY A 125 -18.17 15.13 -6.27
CA GLY A 125 -17.17 15.87 -5.48
C GLY A 125 -16.64 15.03 -4.32
N PHE A 126 -16.33 15.68 -3.20
CA PHE A 126 -15.60 15.09 -2.07
C PHE A 126 -16.07 13.68 -1.68
N ALA A 127 -17.36 13.47 -1.44
CA ALA A 127 -17.86 12.18 -0.95
C ALA A 127 -17.64 11.05 -1.97
N ARG A 128 -18.00 11.26 -3.23
CA ARG A 128 -17.79 10.28 -4.31
C ARG A 128 -16.30 10.01 -4.54
N ASP A 129 -15.49 11.05 -4.63
CA ASP A 129 -14.06 10.92 -4.93
C ASP A 129 -13.34 10.18 -3.79
N TYR A 130 -13.71 10.47 -2.54
CA TYR A 130 -13.19 9.80 -1.36
C TYR A 130 -13.54 8.31 -1.35
N VAL A 131 -14.81 7.98 -1.55
CA VAL A 131 -15.26 6.57 -1.61
C VAL A 131 -14.60 5.84 -2.78
N ALA A 132 -14.49 6.47 -3.95
CA ALA A 132 -13.80 5.90 -5.10
C ALA A 132 -12.33 5.56 -4.80
N ASP A 133 -11.59 6.45 -4.13
CA ASP A 133 -10.19 6.21 -3.75
C ASP A 133 -10.06 5.01 -2.80
N LEU A 134 -10.95 4.91 -1.81
CA LEU A 134 -10.96 3.79 -0.87
C LEU A 134 -11.25 2.46 -1.58
N VAL A 135 -12.36 2.41 -2.32
CA VAL A 135 -12.92 1.17 -2.87
C VAL A 135 -12.06 0.60 -3.99
N LYS A 136 -11.39 1.46 -4.77
CA LYS A 136 -10.49 1.07 -5.88
C LYS A 136 -9.45 0.00 -5.50
N SER A 137 -9.08 -0.05 -4.21
CA SER A 137 -8.05 -0.95 -3.71
C SER A 137 -8.54 -2.03 -2.74
N VAL A 138 -9.82 -2.03 -2.36
CA VAL A 138 -10.36 -2.95 -1.33
C VAL A 138 -10.06 -4.41 -1.68
N GLU A 139 -10.33 -4.83 -2.92
CA GLU A 139 -10.20 -6.23 -3.35
C GLU A 139 -8.77 -6.78 -3.30
N ARG A 140 -7.75 -5.91 -3.45
CA ARG A 140 -6.33 -6.30 -3.50
C ARG A 140 -5.56 -5.94 -2.24
N SER A 141 -6.23 -5.27 -1.32
CA SER A 141 -5.61 -4.80 -0.09
C SER A 141 -5.62 -5.89 0.99
N VAL A 142 -4.59 -5.87 1.81
CA VAL A 142 -4.37 -6.79 2.92
C VAL A 142 -4.10 -6.00 4.19
N THR A 143 -4.34 -6.60 5.33
CA THR A 143 -3.89 -6.08 6.62
C THR A 143 -3.23 -7.19 7.42
N LEU A 144 -2.63 -6.82 8.55
CA LEU A 144 -2.00 -7.73 9.46
C LEU A 144 -2.59 -7.46 10.85
N GLU A 145 -3.16 -8.47 11.50
CA GLU A 145 -3.66 -8.29 12.87
C GLU A 145 -2.52 -8.15 13.87
N LEU A 146 -2.79 -7.54 15.02
CA LEU A 146 -1.79 -7.21 16.04
C LEU A 146 -0.98 -8.45 16.48
N GLU A 147 -1.67 -9.56 16.74
CA GLU A 147 -1.05 -10.81 17.16
C GLU A 147 -0.12 -11.38 16.08
N ALA A 148 -0.55 -11.32 14.81
CA ALA A 148 0.26 -11.75 13.68
C ALA A 148 1.49 -10.85 13.50
N ALA A 149 1.32 -9.53 13.63
CA ALA A 149 2.42 -8.57 13.63
C ALA A 149 3.42 -8.84 14.76
N GLY A 150 2.94 -9.25 15.94
CA GLY A 150 3.76 -9.67 17.07
C GLY A 150 4.70 -10.84 16.74
N ARG A 151 4.22 -11.80 15.93
CA ARG A 151 4.97 -12.99 15.51
C ARG A 151 5.99 -12.75 14.39
N VAL A 152 5.87 -11.66 13.64
CA VAL A 152 6.83 -11.33 12.57
C VAL A 152 8.23 -11.15 13.17
N VAL A 153 9.20 -11.92 12.70
CA VAL A 153 10.58 -11.87 13.19
C VAL A 153 11.28 -10.62 12.63
N SER A 154 11.94 -9.87 13.50
CA SER A 154 12.90 -8.82 13.13
C SER A 154 14.32 -9.38 13.18
N GLN A 155 15.27 -8.75 12.48
CA GLN A 155 16.68 -9.19 12.33
C GLN A 155 16.91 -10.28 11.28
N PRO A 156 16.77 -9.96 9.98
CA PRO A 156 17.12 -10.91 8.94
C PRO A 156 18.65 -11.01 8.77
N ASP A 157 19.13 -12.02 8.03
CA ASP A 157 20.57 -12.25 7.78
C ASP A 157 21.20 -11.11 6.96
N VAL A 158 21.75 -10.10 7.65
CA VAL A 158 22.40 -8.95 7.02
C VAL A 158 23.77 -9.33 6.46
N ASP A 159 24.54 -10.14 7.18
CA ASP A 159 25.91 -10.46 6.81
C ASP A 159 25.98 -11.29 5.52
N GLY A 160 25.10 -12.30 5.38
CA GLY A 160 24.98 -13.09 4.16
C GLY A 160 24.58 -12.24 2.94
N VAL A 161 23.64 -11.31 3.12
CA VAL A 161 23.22 -10.38 2.05
C VAL A 161 24.34 -9.42 1.66
N MET A 162 25.11 -8.93 2.63
CA MET A 162 26.24 -8.04 2.39
C MET A 162 27.36 -8.70 1.58
N VAL A 163 27.60 -10.00 1.77
CA VAL A 163 28.53 -10.78 0.93
C VAL A 163 28.01 -10.87 -0.50
N ALA A 164 26.74 -11.23 -0.68
CA ALA A 164 26.12 -11.34 -2.01
C ALA A 164 26.07 -9.98 -2.75
N LEU A 165 25.84 -8.88 -2.03
CA LEU A 165 25.82 -7.53 -2.60
C LEU A 165 27.15 -7.14 -3.24
N GLY A 166 28.28 -7.52 -2.65
CA GLY A 166 29.60 -7.25 -3.22
C GLY A 166 29.78 -7.81 -4.63
N SER A 167 29.13 -8.93 -4.96
CA SER A 167 29.17 -9.54 -6.30
C SER A 167 28.30 -8.81 -7.33
N GLY A 168 27.35 -7.98 -6.89
CA GLY A 168 26.50 -7.18 -7.76
C GLY A 168 27.17 -5.93 -8.31
N PHE A 169 28.29 -5.51 -7.74
CA PHE A 169 29.07 -4.36 -8.19
C PHE A 169 30.16 -4.75 -9.19
N SER A 170 30.48 -3.83 -10.10
CA SER A 170 31.67 -3.95 -10.96
C SER A 170 32.95 -3.92 -10.11
N ASP A 171 34.05 -4.46 -10.65
CA ASP A 171 35.33 -4.46 -9.92
C ASP A 171 35.80 -3.04 -9.57
N ALA A 172 35.47 -2.03 -10.39
CA ALA A 172 35.83 -0.64 -10.17
C ALA A 172 35.10 -0.02 -8.97
N HIS A 173 33.82 -0.35 -8.76
CA HIS A 173 32.98 0.28 -7.74
C HIS A 173 32.72 -0.60 -6.51
N ARG A 174 33.08 -1.90 -6.55
CA ARG A 174 32.79 -2.87 -5.47
C ARG A 174 33.23 -2.40 -4.09
N ALA A 175 34.46 -1.91 -3.96
CA ALA A 175 35.01 -1.51 -2.66
C ALA A 175 34.22 -0.33 -2.05
N GLU A 176 33.93 0.69 -2.87
CA GLU A 176 33.20 1.89 -2.46
C GLU A 176 31.72 1.58 -2.19
N GLY A 177 31.05 0.83 -3.08
CA GLY A 177 29.65 0.43 -2.90
C GLY A 177 29.43 -0.41 -1.63
N VAL A 178 30.31 -1.37 -1.34
CA VAL A 178 30.27 -2.14 -0.09
C VAL A 178 30.55 -1.25 1.12
N ALA A 179 31.48 -0.30 1.03
CA ALA A 179 31.76 0.63 2.11
C ALA A 179 30.54 1.51 2.47
N LEU A 180 29.82 2.01 1.46
CA LEU A 180 28.58 2.78 1.67
C LEU A 180 27.51 1.97 2.42
N LEU A 181 27.38 0.69 2.09
CA LEU A 181 26.39 -0.21 2.71
C LEU A 181 26.79 -0.69 4.11
N ARG A 182 28.10 -0.77 4.42
CA ARG A 182 28.63 -1.13 5.74
C ARG A 182 28.66 0.02 6.74
N ASP A 183 28.46 1.25 6.27
CA ASP A 183 28.46 2.41 7.15
C ASP A 183 27.39 2.27 8.25
N ALA A 184 27.77 2.56 9.50
CA ALA A 184 26.89 2.41 10.66
C ALA A 184 25.57 3.21 10.60
N ILE A 185 25.48 4.28 9.80
CA ILE A 185 24.22 5.03 9.62
C ILE A 185 23.35 4.48 8.49
N CYS A 186 23.92 3.64 7.63
CA CYS A 186 23.25 3.06 6.49
C CYS A 186 22.28 1.98 6.94
N HIS A 187 21.03 2.08 6.50
CA HIS A 187 20.00 1.08 6.79
C HIS A 187 19.31 0.54 5.52
N ALA A 188 19.98 0.67 4.36
CA ALA A 188 19.46 0.18 3.08
C ALA A 188 19.21 -1.33 3.14
N VAL A 189 20.20 -2.12 3.56
CA VAL A 189 20.05 -3.58 3.67
C VAL A 189 19.04 -3.94 4.77
N GLN A 190 19.17 -3.32 5.93
CA GLN A 190 18.42 -3.65 7.14
C GLN A 190 16.91 -3.33 7.02
N ARG A 191 16.50 -2.42 6.12
CA ARG A 191 15.11 -2.02 5.94
C ARG A 191 14.55 -2.16 4.53
N HIS A 192 15.41 -2.37 3.53
CA HIS A 192 15.03 -2.42 2.12
C HIS A 192 15.74 -3.53 1.34
N GLY A 193 16.49 -4.41 2.02
CA GLY A 193 17.16 -5.54 1.39
C GLY A 193 16.24 -6.74 1.09
N PRO A 194 16.70 -7.67 0.25
CA PRO A 194 15.93 -8.82 -0.25
C PRO A 194 15.56 -9.86 0.80
N GLN A 195 16.24 -9.86 1.93
CA GLN A 195 16.00 -10.76 3.04
C GLN A 195 14.79 -10.36 3.90
N ILE A 196 14.18 -9.21 3.63
CA ILE A 196 13.02 -8.72 4.38
C ILE A 196 11.76 -9.31 3.73
N SER A 197 11.01 -10.10 4.49
CA SER A 197 9.78 -10.71 4.00
C SER A 197 8.68 -9.69 3.75
N ASP A 198 7.73 -10.08 2.91
CA ASP A 198 6.51 -9.32 2.65
C ASP A 198 5.73 -9.04 3.95
N ASP A 199 5.61 -10.02 4.85
CA ASP A 199 5.00 -9.84 6.17
C ASP A 199 5.74 -8.80 7.03
N ALA A 200 7.07 -8.73 6.94
CA ALA A 200 7.85 -7.71 7.64
C ALA A 200 7.65 -6.32 7.05
N GLN A 201 7.54 -6.19 5.72
CA GLN A 201 7.16 -4.92 5.09
C GLN A 201 5.73 -4.51 5.44
N LEU A 202 4.79 -5.45 5.48
CA LEU A 202 3.41 -5.17 5.86
C LEU A 202 3.32 -4.78 7.35
N ALA A 203 4.01 -5.48 8.24
CA ALA A 203 4.11 -5.12 9.66
C ALA A 203 4.75 -3.72 9.85
N ARG A 204 5.75 -3.37 9.03
CA ARG A 204 6.35 -2.03 9.01
C ARG A 204 5.34 -0.97 8.57
N LEU A 205 4.54 -1.24 7.54
CA LEU A 205 3.53 -0.31 7.03
C LEU A 205 2.42 -0.08 8.04
N ILE A 206 1.80 -1.16 8.53
CA ILE A 206 0.58 -1.12 9.36
C ILE A 206 0.92 -0.82 10.82
N TRP A 207 1.95 -1.48 11.37
CA TRP A 207 2.25 -1.44 12.81
C TRP A 207 3.49 -0.66 13.16
N LEU A 208 4.18 -0.05 12.18
CA LEU A 208 5.47 0.62 12.39
C LEU A 208 6.49 -0.30 13.08
N LYS A 209 6.46 -1.61 12.79
CA LYS A 209 7.47 -2.55 13.28
C LYS A 209 8.72 -2.45 12.42
N ASP A 210 9.86 -2.12 13.02
CA ASP A 210 11.12 -1.99 12.28
C ASP A 210 11.64 -3.39 11.88
N PRO A 211 11.80 -3.69 10.57
CA PRO A 211 12.31 -4.99 10.14
C PRO A 211 13.72 -5.29 10.70
N SER A 212 14.52 -4.26 10.96
CA SER A 212 15.86 -4.43 11.52
C SER A 212 15.87 -4.76 13.02
N GLY A 213 14.76 -4.51 13.72
CA GLY A 213 14.68 -4.63 15.19
C GLY A 213 15.46 -3.55 15.96
N GLN A 214 16.07 -2.55 15.29
CA GLN A 214 16.82 -1.50 15.96
C GLN A 214 15.93 -0.52 16.73
N ASN A 215 14.73 -0.23 16.21
CA ASN A 215 13.74 0.54 16.95
C ASN A 215 12.85 -0.39 17.77
N SER A 216 12.64 -0.04 19.04
CA SER A 216 11.71 -0.75 19.92
C SER A 216 10.32 -0.79 19.31
N TRP A 217 9.70 -1.97 19.35
CA TRP A 217 8.29 -2.18 19.04
C TRP A 217 7.72 -3.11 20.11
N GLN A 218 6.66 -2.68 20.79
CA GLN A 218 6.07 -3.46 21.86
C GLN A 218 4.56 -3.29 21.93
N ILE A 219 3.90 -4.40 22.25
CA ILE A 219 2.49 -4.43 22.64
C ILE A 219 2.44 -4.18 24.15
N THR A 220 1.70 -3.16 24.57
CA THR A 220 1.54 -2.81 25.98
C THR A 220 0.43 -3.65 26.64
N SER A 221 0.27 -3.53 27.96
CA SER A 221 -0.75 -4.28 28.70
C SER A 221 -2.20 -3.91 28.37
N ASN A 222 -2.44 -2.73 27.80
CA ASN A 222 -3.72 -2.29 27.26
C ASN A 222 -3.82 -2.55 25.74
N GLU A 223 -3.02 -3.47 25.19
CA GLU A 223 -3.01 -3.88 23.78
C GLU A 223 -2.58 -2.80 22.77
N SER A 224 -2.31 -1.56 23.21
CA SER A 224 -1.75 -0.52 22.35
C SER A 224 -0.31 -0.85 21.92
N VAL A 225 0.15 -0.20 20.84
CA VAL A 225 1.49 -0.40 20.28
C VAL A 225 2.35 0.84 20.50
N GLN A 226 3.50 0.63 21.12
CA GLN A 226 4.57 1.63 21.21
C GLN A 226 5.69 1.30 20.23
N THR A 227 6.11 2.30 19.46
CA THR A 227 7.16 2.15 18.45
C THR A 227 8.04 3.39 18.35
N GLY A 228 9.36 3.19 18.23
CA GLY A 228 10.32 4.23 17.88
C GLY A 228 10.46 4.47 16.37
N HIS A 229 9.90 3.57 15.55
CA HIS A 229 10.03 3.63 14.10
C HIS A 229 9.03 4.59 13.45
N ARG A 230 9.41 5.14 12.30
CA ARG A 230 8.54 5.94 11.44
C ARG A 230 8.58 5.37 10.03
N CYS A 231 7.40 5.14 9.47
CA CYS A 231 7.19 4.73 8.09
C CYS A 231 6.07 5.59 7.51
N GLY A 232 6.14 5.94 6.22
CA GLY A 232 5.09 6.68 5.54
C GLY A 232 3.86 5.82 5.25
N VAL A 233 3.18 6.15 4.16
CA VAL A 233 2.11 5.33 3.58
C VAL A 233 2.65 4.32 2.55
N VAL A 234 3.97 4.22 2.41
CA VAL A 234 4.63 3.33 1.46
C VAL A 234 5.79 2.66 2.18
N CYS A 235 5.94 1.36 1.98
CA CYS A 235 7.11 0.58 2.34
C CYS A 235 7.47 -0.38 1.20
N GLY A 236 8.68 -0.90 1.22
CA GLY A 236 9.15 -1.84 0.21
C GLY A 236 10.65 -2.03 0.28
N GLY A 237 11.14 -2.94 -0.53
CA GLY A 237 12.55 -3.28 -0.67
C GLY A 237 12.85 -3.84 -2.04
N PHE A 238 14.14 -4.10 -2.28
CA PHE A 238 14.59 -4.81 -3.45
C PHE A 238 14.40 -6.31 -3.25
N THR A 239 14.08 -7.05 -4.31
CA THR A 239 13.83 -8.50 -4.25
C THR A 239 15.11 -9.33 -4.37
N SER A 240 16.22 -8.72 -4.77
CA SER A 240 17.53 -9.37 -4.84
C SER A 240 18.68 -8.43 -4.45
N SER A 241 19.82 -9.00 -4.08
CA SER A 241 21.04 -8.22 -3.83
C SER A 241 21.51 -7.50 -5.10
N ALA A 242 21.38 -8.14 -6.27
CA ALA A 242 21.70 -7.51 -7.55
C ALA A 242 20.84 -6.27 -7.80
N ALA A 243 19.53 -6.36 -7.53
CA ALA A 243 18.61 -5.24 -7.67
C ALA A 243 18.95 -4.05 -6.76
N LEU A 244 19.36 -4.30 -5.51
CA LEU A 244 19.81 -3.23 -4.60
C LEU A 244 21.16 -2.60 -5.04
N ALA A 245 22.07 -3.39 -5.61
CA ALA A 245 23.37 -2.88 -6.07
C ALA A 245 23.25 -1.94 -7.29
N LYS A 246 22.37 -2.28 -8.24
CA LYS A 246 22.10 -1.53 -9.49
C LYS A 246 22.05 0.01 -9.34
N PRO A 247 21.19 0.60 -8.50
CA PRO A 247 21.11 2.06 -8.38
C PRO A 247 22.33 2.68 -7.70
N ILE A 248 23.03 1.95 -6.83
CA ILE A 248 24.27 2.41 -6.19
C ILE A 248 25.41 2.42 -7.23
N GLU A 249 25.53 1.36 -8.03
CA GLU A 249 26.49 1.27 -9.14
C GLU A 249 26.28 2.42 -10.14
N ALA A 250 25.04 2.67 -10.58
CA ALA A 250 24.73 3.75 -11.51
C ALA A 250 25.10 5.15 -10.96
N LEU A 251 24.90 5.38 -9.67
CA LEU A 251 25.34 6.62 -9.03
C LEU A 251 26.87 6.73 -8.99
N LEU A 252 27.57 5.65 -8.65
CA LEU A 252 29.03 5.62 -8.58
C LEU A 252 29.65 5.84 -9.98
N GLU A 253 29.13 5.18 -11.01
CA GLU A 253 29.53 5.39 -12.40
C GLU A 253 29.47 6.87 -12.79
N VAL A 254 28.32 7.52 -12.59
CA VAL A 254 28.12 8.94 -12.93
C VAL A 254 29.01 9.85 -12.07
N ALA A 255 29.13 9.56 -10.78
CA ALA A 255 29.95 10.38 -9.88
C ALA A 255 31.44 10.33 -10.24
N HIS A 256 31.96 9.15 -10.57
CA HIS A 256 33.35 8.97 -11.01
C HIS A 256 33.58 9.63 -12.37
N GLU A 257 32.66 9.48 -13.32
CA GLU A 257 32.76 10.11 -14.64
C GLU A 257 32.79 11.65 -14.56
N ARG A 258 31.94 12.25 -13.72
CA ARG A 258 31.74 13.72 -13.68
C ARG A 258 32.61 14.44 -12.67
N ALA A 259 32.97 13.78 -11.57
CA ALA A 259 33.66 14.41 -10.45
C ALA A 259 34.90 13.66 -9.96
N GLY A 260 35.21 12.49 -10.52
CA GLY A 260 36.33 11.64 -10.14
C GLY A 260 36.07 10.79 -8.88
N ASP A 261 35.11 11.18 -8.04
CA ASP A 261 34.69 10.43 -6.85
C ASP A 261 33.31 10.89 -6.36
N LEU A 262 32.67 10.07 -5.51
CA LEU A 262 31.35 10.33 -4.96
C LEU A 262 31.30 11.54 -4.00
N ALA A 263 32.32 11.74 -3.17
CA ALA A 263 32.31 12.80 -2.18
C ALA A 263 32.37 14.19 -2.81
N THR A 264 33.17 14.34 -3.87
CA THR A 264 33.28 15.53 -4.72
C THR A 264 31.98 15.74 -5.47
N PHE A 265 31.40 14.69 -6.06
CA PHE A 265 30.10 14.76 -6.74
C PHE A 265 28.99 15.28 -5.82
N LEU A 266 28.84 14.69 -4.63
CA LEU A 266 27.81 15.09 -3.66
C LEU A 266 28.06 16.50 -3.12
N SER A 267 29.31 16.89 -2.88
CA SER A 267 29.64 18.24 -2.39
C SER A 267 29.32 19.33 -3.40
N ARG A 268 29.51 19.07 -4.70
CA ARG A 268 29.15 20.01 -5.77
C ARG A 268 27.62 20.16 -5.88
N ASN A 269 26.89 19.06 -5.79
CA ASN A 269 25.45 19.02 -6.06
C ASN A 269 24.55 19.32 -4.86
N ALA A 270 25.02 19.10 -3.63
CA ALA A 270 24.23 19.41 -2.43
C ALA A 270 24.22 20.91 -2.08
N GLY A 271 25.09 21.71 -2.71
CA GLY A 271 25.25 23.14 -2.39
C GLY A 271 25.58 23.35 -0.91
N LEU A 272 24.75 24.14 -0.22
CA LEU A 272 24.88 24.41 1.22
C LEU A 272 24.18 23.37 2.12
N SER A 273 23.49 22.39 1.53
CA SER A 273 22.76 21.39 2.30
C SER A 273 23.70 20.37 2.92
N SER A 274 23.37 19.92 4.14
CA SER A 274 24.04 18.80 4.81
C SER A 274 23.39 17.45 4.51
N SER A 275 22.39 17.42 3.63
CA SER A 275 21.73 16.20 3.16
C SER A 275 21.27 16.34 1.71
N ILE A 276 21.35 15.27 0.94
CA ILE A 276 20.84 15.21 -0.43
C ILE A 276 20.17 13.86 -0.65
N GLY A 277 18.96 13.88 -1.21
CA GLY A 277 18.33 12.70 -1.81
C GLY A 277 18.66 12.71 -3.30
N VAL A 278 19.18 11.61 -3.82
CA VAL A 278 19.45 11.42 -5.25
C VAL A 278 18.53 10.33 -5.76
N HIS A 279 17.66 10.69 -6.69
CA HIS A 279 16.84 9.74 -7.42
C HIS A 279 17.61 9.23 -8.63
N VAL A 280 17.68 7.91 -8.76
CA VAL A 280 18.21 7.22 -9.93
C VAL A 280 17.05 6.52 -10.61
N SER A 281 16.72 6.92 -11.84
CA SER A 281 15.63 6.29 -12.58
C SER A 281 15.87 4.80 -12.79
N ALA A 282 14.79 4.04 -12.94
CA ALA A 282 14.85 2.62 -13.26
C ALA A 282 15.63 2.36 -14.55
N GLN A 283 15.54 3.27 -15.53
CA GLN A 283 16.30 3.18 -16.78
C GLN A 283 17.80 3.28 -16.54
N LEU A 284 18.27 4.30 -15.79
CA LEU A 284 19.70 4.45 -15.49
C LEU A 284 20.22 3.31 -14.63
N ALA A 285 19.46 2.91 -13.61
CA ALA A 285 19.83 1.80 -12.73
C ALA A 285 19.67 0.42 -13.41
N ARG A 286 19.02 0.34 -14.57
CA ARG A 286 18.65 -0.92 -15.24
C ARG A 286 17.78 -1.81 -14.34
N LEU A 287 16.88 -1.20 -13.57
CA LEU A 287 15.88 -1.88 -12.75
C LEU A 287 14.71 -2.33 -13.64
N GLU A 288 14.24 -3.55 -13.42
CA GLU A 288 13.13 -4.17 -14.16
C GLU A 288 11.94 -4.47 -13.24
N PRO A 289 10.71 -4.60 -13.79
CA PRO A 289 9.60 -5.18 -13.04
C PRO A 289 10.00 -6.49 -12.35
N GLY A 290 9.74 -6.60 -11.06
CA GLY A 290 10.16 -7.70 -10.20
C GLY A 290 11.44 -7.46 -9.40
N ASP A 291 12.23 -6.41 -9.69
CA ASP A 291 13.41 -6.05 -8.91
C ASP A 291 13.07 -5.40 -7.56
N ALA A 292 11.82 -4.99 -7.37
CA ALA A 292 11.31 -4.41 -6.14
C ALA A 292 9.91 -4.93 -5.80
N SER A 293 9.61 -4.97 -4.52
CA SER A 293 8.27 -5.25 -4.00
C SER A 293 7.99 -4.41 -2.77
N GLY A 294 6.71 -4.21 -2.47
CA GLY A 294 6.31 -3.47 -1.29
C GLY A 294 4.81 -3.30 -1.17
N TYR A 295 4.44 -2.36 -0.31
CA TYR A 295 3.05 -2.02 -0.06
C TYR A 295 2.88 -0.50 -0.05
N HIS A 296 1.79 -0.03 -0.64
CA HIS A 296 1.28 1.33 -0.40
C HIS A 296 -0.02 1.25 0.40
N GLY A 297 -0.36 2.30 1.13
CA GLY A 297 -1.62 2.38 1.88
C GLY A 297 -2.82 2.31 0.93
N ALA A 298 -3.87 1.60 1.33
CA ALA A 298 -5.15 1.60 0.64
C ALA A 298 -5.82 2.99 0.71
N GLY A 299 -6.33 3.47 -0.42
CA GLY A 299 -6.98 4.78 -0.50
C GLY A 299 -6.07 5.93 -0.06
N THR A 300 -4.89 6.01 -0.68
CA THR A 300 -3.92 7.08 -0.46
C THR A 300 -3.60 7.83 -1.76
N GLY A 301 -4.60 7.94 -2.65
CA GLY A 301 -4.46 8.56 -3.96
C GLY A 301 -4.25 10.07 -3.91
N THR A 302 -4.68 10.74 -2.82
CA THR A 302 -4.54 12.19 -2.64
C THR A 302 -3.72 12.53 -1.39
N ARG A 303 -3.28 13.79 -1.28
CA ARG A 303 -2.54 14.26 -0.09
C ARG A 303 -3.39 14.15 1.17
N GLU A 304 -4.68 14.42 1.05
CA GLU A 304 -5.65 14.41 2.12
C GLU A 304 -5.93 12.97 2.57
N THR A 305 -6.22 12.05 1.65
CA THR A 305 -6.47 10.64 2.00
C THR A 305 -5.22 9.96 2.57
N ARG A 306 -4.01 10.35 2.12
CA ARG A 306 -2.73 9.97 2.76
C ARG A 306 -2.65 10.39 4.22
N ARG A 307 -3.06 11.63 4.54
CA ARG A 307 -3.04 12.13 5.92
C ARG A 307 -4.04 11.39 6.80
N ASP A 308 -5.22 11.12 6.28
CA ASP A 308 -6.24 10.35 6.98
C ASP A 308 -5.77 8.94 7.27
N TRP A 309 -5.14 8.28 6.30
CA TRP A 309 -4.57 6.95 6.46
C TRP A 309 -3.52 6.93 7.58
N VAL A 310 -2.63 7.93 7.64
CA VAL A 310 -1.64 8.03 8.73
C VAL A 310 -2.31 8.23 10.09
N LYS A 311 -3.38 9.03 10.16
CA LYS A 311 -4.15 9.25 11.39
C LYS A 311 -4.92 8.00 11.82
N ALA A 312 -5.53 7.30 10.87
CA ALA A 312 -6.20 6.02 11.10
C ALA A 312 -5.22 4.98 11.62
N ARG A 313 -4.02 4.88 11.04
CA ARG A 313 -2.96 4.02 11.56
C ARG A 313 -2.58 4.39 12.99
N ALA A 314 -2.36 5.67 13.27
CA ALA A 314 -2.03 6.13 14.62
C ALA A 314 -3.12 5.80 15.64
N PHE A 315 -4.39 5.92 15.24
CA PHE A 315 -5.54 5.48 16.03
C PHE A 315 -5.52 3.95 16.25
N GLY A 316 -5.24 3.15 15.23
CA GLY A 316 -5.12 1.69 15.36
C GLY A 316 -3.98 1.24 16.28
N LEU A 317 -2.84 1.95 16.25
CA LEU A 317 -1.76 1.74 17.21
C LEU A 317 -2.21 2.02 18.65
N ALA A 318 -2.98 3.09 18.88
CA ALA A 318 -3.47 3.45 20.22
C ALA A 318 -4.51 2.45 20.74
N GLU A 319 -5.35 1.93 19.85
CA GLU A 319 -6.45 1.01 20.17
C GLU A 319 -6.08 -0.47 20.08
N GLY A 320 -4.86 -0.81 19.65
CA GLY A 320 -4.43 -2.21 19.51
C GLY A 320 -5.14 -2.98 18.39
N ARG A 321 -5.65 -2.31 17.36
CA ARG A 321 -6.41 -2.93 16.26
C ARG A 321 -5.98 -2.47 14.88
N ALA A 322 -6.07 -3.35 13.89
CA ALA A 322 -5.78 -3.00 12.51
C ALA A 322 -6.88 -2.07 11.96
N THR A 323 -6.53 -0.82 11.67
CA THR A 323 -7.45 0.23 11.17
C THR A 323 -7.14 0.67 9.75
N VAL A 324 -6.06 0.15 9.17
CA VAL A 324 -5.57 0.48 7.84
C VAL A 324 -5.13 -0.78 7.11
N TYR A 325 -5.04 -0.66 5.79
CA TYR A 325 -4.70 -1.75 4.88
C TYR A 325 -3.59 -1.30 3.94
N GLY A 326 -2.77 -2.26 3.51
CA GLY A 326 -1.74 -2.10 2.49
C GLY A 326 -2.17 -2.79 1.19
N VAL A 327 -1.67 -2.32 0.07
CA VAL A 327 -1.89 -2.89 -1.27
C VAL A 327 -0.52 -3.29 -1.79
N ALA A 328 -0.35 -4.59 -2.06
CA ALA A 328 0.89 -5.08 -2.64
C ALA A 328 1.13 -4.41 -4.00
N TYR A 329 2.34 -3.93 -4.22
CA TYR A 329 2.71 -3.30 -5.48
C TYR A 329 4.19 -3.45 -5.76
N ASP A 330 4.53 -3.34 -7.04
CA ASP A 330 5.90 -3.21 -7.51
C ASP A 330 6.11 -1.74 -7.96
N PRO A 331 6.96 -0.96 -7.26
CA PRO A 331 7.22 0.43 -7.63
C PRO A 331 7.86 0.59 -9.01
N ILE A 332 8.60 -0.41 -9.50
CA ILE A 332 9.25 -0.36 -10.81
C ILE A 332 8.25 -0.64 -11.93
N ALA A 333 7.32 -1.57 -11.71
CA ALA A 333 6.30 -1.91 -12.70
C ALA A 333 5.15 -0.91 -12.81
N THR A 334 4.76 -0.27 -11.69
CA THR A 334 3.51 0.51 -11.60
C THR A 334 3.73 1.98 -11.27
N GLY A 335 4.97 2.39 -10.98
CA GLY A 335 5.34 3.78 -10.73
C GLY A 335 5.16 4.68 -11.96
N THR A 336 4.82 5.94 -11.73
CA THR A 336 4.75 6.96 -12.79
C THR A 336 6.13 7.48 -13.18
N ASP A 337 7.09 7.38 -12.28
CA ASP A 337 8.49 7.75 -12.47
C ASP A 337 9.36 6.81 -11.61
N PRO A 338 9.49 5.53 -12.03
CA PRO A 338 10.08 4.47 -11.22
C PRO A 338 11.60 4.60 -11.11
N GLY A 339 12.13 4.19 -9.96
CA GLY A 339 13.57 4.17 -9.70
C GLY A 339 13.92 3.83 -8.26
N ALA A 340 15.04 4.38 -7.78
CA ALA A 340 15.46 4.29 -6.39
C ALA A 340 15.94 5.65 -5.88
N THR A 341 15.64 5.96 -4.63
CA THR A 341 16.20 7.13 -3.94
C THR A 341 17.34 6.69 -3.03
N LEU A 342 18.52 7.28 -3.22
CA LEU A 342 19.65 7.20 -2.31
C LEU A 342 19.71 8.48 -1.48
N VAL A 343 19.76 8.35 -0.16
CA VAL A 343 19.83 9.51 0.74
C VAL A 343 21.20 9.57 1.37
N PHE A 344 21.86 10.71 1.25
CA PHE A 344 23.17 10.97 1.85
C PHE A 344 23.07 12.08 2.89
N LYS A 345 23.91 11.98 3.92
CA LYS A 345 24.10 13.01 4.93
C LYS A 345 25.58 13.32 5.09
N LYS A 346 25.89 14.60 5.23
CA LYS A 346 27.24 15.09 5.49
C LYS A 346 27.54 15.04 6.99
N SER A 347 28.70 14.52 7.36
CA SER A 347 29.25 14.53 8.72
C SER A 347 30.69 15.02 8.65
N GLY A 348 30.93 16.26 9.09
CA GLY A 348 32.21 16.92 8.82
C GLY A 348 32.41 17.12 7.33
N ASN A 349 33.49 16.57 6.78
CA ASN A 349 33.77 16.60 5.33
C ASN A 349 33.27 15.35 4.59
N ASP A 350 32.79 14.34 5.32
CA ASP A 350 32.46 13.05 4.73
C ASP A 350 30.96 12.95 4.42
N TRP A 351 30.67 12.40 3.24
CA TRP A 351 29.31 12.03 2.86
C TRP A 351 29.07 10.56 3.18
N ARG A 352 27.97 10.28 3.88
CA ARG A 352 27.60 8.94 4.32
C ARG A 352 26.22 8.61 3.80
N MET A 353 26.07 7.44 3.18
CA MET A 353 24.78 6.95 2.73
C MET A 353 23.95 6.55 3.94
N VAL A 354 22.74 7.10 4.03
CA VAL A 354 21.75 6.80 5.07
C VAL A 354 20.88 5.64 4.64
N THR A 355 20.43 5.62 3.38
CA THR A 355 19.57 4.56 2.86
C THR A 355 19.54 4.57 1.32
N CYS A 356 19.11 3.46 0.75
CA CYS A 356 18.73 3.29 -0.65
C CYS A 356 17.44 2.46 -0.66
N TYR A 357 16.41 2.93 -1.35
CA TYR A 357 15.12 2.23 -1.43
C TYR A 357 14.42 2.48 -2.77
N PRO A 358 13.66 1.49 -3.29
CA PRO A 358 12.93 1.65 -4.53
C PRO A 358 11.72 2.57 -4.34
N VAL A 359 11.39 3.34 -5.37
CA VAL A 359 10.26 4.29 -5.40
C VAL A 359 9.54 4.23 -6.74
N GLY A 360 8.23 4.46 -6.73
CA GLY A 360 7.45 4.62 -7.96
C GLY A 360 7.40 6.06 -8.46
N GLU A 361 7.84 7.01 -7.64
CA GLU A 361 7.98 8.43 -7.94
C GLU A 361 8.97 9.06 -6.94
N PRO A 362 9.91 9.92 -7.37
CA PRO A 362 10.81 10.63 -6.46
C PRO A 362 10.07 11.62 -5.57
N LYS A 363 10.65 11.97 -4.42
CA LYS A 363 10.11 13.09 -3.62
C LYS A 363 10.40 14.40 -4.35
N PRO A 364 9.58 15.45 -4.15
CA PRO A 364 9.83 16.78 -4.73
C PRO A 364 11.18 17.40 -4.32
N THR A 365 11.80 16.89 -3.25
CA THR A 365 13.09 17.36 -2.74
C THR A 365 14.28 16.52 -3.20
N ASP A 366 14.03 15.40 -3.88
CA ASP A 366 15.10 14.54 -4.39
C ASP A 366 15.65 15.16 -5.67
N ALA A 367 16.98 15.25 -5.79
CA ALA A 367 17.64 15.62 -7.03
C ALA A 367 17.68 14.42 -7.97
N ARG A 368 17.42 14.62 -9.27
CA ARG A 368 17.50 13.55 -10.27
C ARG A 368 18.94 13.38 -10.72
N LEU A 369 19.47 12.16 -10.72
CA LEU A 369 20.84 11.89 -11.14
C LEU A 369 21.11 12.38 -12.58
N GLU A 370 20.10 12.27 -13.46
CA GLU A 370 20.16 12.76 -14.83
C GLU A 370 20.49 14.26 -14.92
N ASP A 371 20.02 15.04 -13.94
CA ASP A 371 20.11 16.51 -13.93
C ASP A 371 21.36 17.02 -13.19
N LEU A 372 22.06 16.16 -12.46
CA LEU A 372 23.22 16.53 -11.63
C LEU A 372 24.51 16.52 -12.45
N THR A 373 24.84 17.63 -13.13
CA THR A 373 26.02 17.78 -14.00
C THR A 373 27.32 18.14 -13.26
#